data_AF-A0A1G1Q4U7-F1
#
_entry.id   AF-A0A1G1Q4U7-F1
#
_cell.length_a   1.000
_cell.length_b   1.000
_cell.length_c   1.000
_cell.angle_alpha   90.00
_cell.angle_beta   90.00
_cell.angle_gamma   90.00
#
_symmetry.space_group_name_H-M   'P 1'
#
loop_
_entity.id
_entity.type
_entity.pdbx_description
1 polymer ?
#
loop_
_entity_poly.entity_id
_entity_poly.type
_entity_poly.pdbx_seq_one_letter_code
_entity_poly.pdbx_strand_id
1 'polypeptide(L)'
;MKNALRKAQEQILRAVVSSVSKVYLVGGTALALRYRHRDSEDLDFFTQRWTKALHRTLAKRITATTGFSAKLISEQRKSGQAGVAFYNFQVTAKDLLKVDVIEDVDRLLHPVGPDGIASLDDIYLRKLRAVIGWRSKSLSTGQELSGGRQEAKDMFDLWYLSVHHAPLHEWFSAHFGREDYARLARWLQAMTRQDTAFALLDVAPGCDTKRILRHLEDQIYDRLNRVYVSR
;
A
#
# COMPACT_ATOMS: atom_id res chain seq x y z
N MET A 1 -6.50 6.16 -16.22
CA MET A 1 -5.98 4.79 -16.51
C MET A 1 -6.56 4.22 -17.81
N LYS A 2 -5.76 3.56 -18.66
CA LYS A 2 -6.26 2.89 -19.88
C LYS A 2 -7.23 1.76 -19.51
N ASN A 3 -8.37 1.66 -20.19
CA ASN A 3 -9.40 0.65 -19.94
C ASN A 3 -8.87 -0.80 -20.00
N ALA A 4 -7.89 -1.06 -20.89
CA ALA A 4 -7.25 -2.37 -21.02
C ALA A 4 -6.47 -2.81 -19.77
N LEU A 5 -5.69 -1.90 -19.16
CA LEU A 5 -4.90 -2.19 -17.95
C LEU A 5 -5.81 -2.52 -16.76
N ARG A 6 -6.91 -1.77 -16.61
CA ARG A 6 -7.91 -2.05 -15.56
C ARG A 6 -8.52 -3.44 -15.70
N LYS A 7 -8.95 -3.79 -16.92
CA LYS A 7 -9.49 -5.13 -17.20
C LYS A 7 -8.47 -6.23 -16.90
N ALA A 8 -7.20 -6.00 -17.25
CA ALA A 8 -6.11 -6.92 -16.94
C ALA A 8 -5.89 -7.06 -15.42
N GLN A 9 -5.92 -5.96 -14.65
CA GLN A 9 -5.82 -6.01 -13.19
C GLN A 9 -6.92 -6.87 -12.58
N GLU A 10 -8.17 -6.69 -13.02
CA GLU A 10 -9.32 -7.49 -12.55
C GLU A 10 -9.19 -8.97 -12.95
N GLN A 11 -8.68 -9.27 -14.16
CA GLN A 11 -8.42 -10.64 -14.60
C GLN A 11 -7.33 -11.33 -13.76
N ILE A 12 -6.22 -10.62 -13.49
CA ILE A 12 -5.16 -11.14 -12.63
C ILE A 12 -5.69 -11.38 -11.22
N LEU A 13 -6.43 -10.42 -10.64
CA LEU A 13 -7.02 -10.58 -9.31
C LEU A 13 -7.92 -11.83 -9.25
N ARG A 14 -8.81 -12.03 -10.22
CA ARG A 14 -9.65 -13.25 -10.29
C ARG A 14 -8.83 -14.53 -10.41
N ALA A 15 -7.73 -14.51 -11.16
CA ALA A 15 -6.82 -15.65 -11.28
C ALA A 15 -6.12 -15.97 -9.95
N VAL A 16 -5.74 -14.95 -9.16
CA VAL A 16 -5.15 -15.12 -7.82
C VAL A 16 -6.17 -15.67 -6.83
N VAL A 17 -7.35 -15.04 -6.74
CA VAL A 17 -8.44 -15.41 -5.82
C VAL A 17 -8.86 -16.87 -5.99
N SER A 18 -8.99 -17.33 -7.24
CA SER A 18 -9.48 -18.67 -7.56
C SER A 18 -8.47 -19.80 -7.35
N SER A 19 -7.20 -19.49 -7.06
CA SER A 19 -6.13 -20.49 -7.16
C SER A 19 -5.36 -20.75 -5.88
N VAL A 20 -5.03 -19.70 -5.13
CA VAL A 20 -4.08 -19.81 -4.03
C VAL A 20 -4.70 -19.20 -2.79
N SER A 21 -5.27 -20.06 -1.94
CA SER A 21 -5.54 -19.68 -0.55
C SER A 21 -4.23 -19.13 0.03
N LYS A 22 -4.26 -17.93 0.63
CA LYS A 22 -3.12 -17.23 1.30
C LYS A 22 -2.35 -16.20 0.48
N VAL A 23 -2.84 -15.78 -0.69
CA VAL A 23 -2.36 -14.57 -1.37
C VAL A 23 -3.50 -13.57 -1.48
N TYR A 24 -3.25 -12.30 -1.20
CA TYR A 24 -4.28 -11.27 -1.15
C TYR A 24 -3.75 -9.92 -1.58
N LEU A 25 -4.62 -9.09 -2.18
CA LEU A 25 -4.28 -7.75 -2.63
C LEU A 25 -4.43 -6.75 -1.48
N VAL A 26 -3.46 -5.84 -1.36
CA VAL A 26 -3.45 -4.79 -0.33
C VAL A 26 -2.98 -3.46 -0.92
N GLY A 27 -3.06 -2.39 -0.14
CA GLY A 27 -2.50 -1.09 -0.51
C GLY A 27 -3.39 -0.25 -1.44
N GLY A 28 -2.74 0.63 -2.22
CA GLY A 28 -3.44 1.62 -3.04
C GLY A 28 -4.28 1.01 -4.16
N THR A 29 -3.83 -0.07 -4.78
CA THR A 29 -4.60 -0.71 -5.86
C THR A 29 -5.81 -1.48 -5.34
N ALA A 30 -5.73 -2.06 -4.14
CA ALA A 30 -6.90 -2.61 -3.47
C ALA A 30 -8.00 -1.54 -3.28
N LEU A 31 -7.61 -0.35 -2.81
CA LEU A 31 -8.53 0.78 -2.68
C LEU A 31 -9.04 1.29 -4.04
N ALA A 32 -8.19 1.32 -5.06
CA ALA A 32 -8.57 1.77 -6.40
C ALA A 32 -9.58 0.82 -7.06
N LEU A 33 -9.37 -0.49 -6.97
CA LEU A 33 -10.27 -1.49 -7.54
C LEU A 33 -11.62 -1.50 -6.82
N ARG A 34 -11.62 -1.49 -5.48
CA ARG A 34 -12.85 -1.60 -4.69
C ARG A 34 -13.64 -0.29 -4.61
N TYR A 35 -12.96 0.85 -4.51
CA TYR A 35 -13.62 2.14 -4.23
C TYR A 35 -13.38 3.24 -5.26
N ARG A 36 -12.53 3.01 -6.27
CA ARG A 36 -12.22 4.00 -7.32
C ARG A 36 -11.75 5.35 -6.76
N HIS A 37 -11.12 5.35 -5.59
CA HIS A 37 -10.71 6.59 -4.92
C HIS A 37 -9.65 7.39 -5.70
N ARG A 38 -8.80 6.70 -6.48
CA ARG A 38 -7.87 7.25 -7.47
C ARG A 38 -7.41 6.16 -8.43
N ASP A 39 -6.67 6.55 -9.48
CA ASP A 39 -5.99 5.60 -10.37
C ASP A 39 -4.80 4.93 -9.66
N SER A 40 -4.57 3.65 -9.98
CA SER A 40 -3.42 2.86 -9.52
C SER A 40 -3.08 1.80 -10.55
N GLU A 41 -1.80 1.68 -10.89
CA GLU A 41 -1.37 0.88 -12.05
C GLU A 41 -0.74 -0.46 -11.66
N ASP A 42 -0.14 -0.57 -10.48
CA ASP A 42 0.56 -1.78 -10.01
C ASP A 42 -0.37 -2.74 -9.26
N LEU A 43 -0.04 -4.03 -9.18
CA LEU A 43 -0.71 -4.97 -8.26
C LEU A 43 0.27 -5.49 -7.21
N ASP A 44 0.03 -5.13 -5.95
CA ASP A 44 0.83 -5.60 -4.82
C ASP A 44 0.10 -6.72 -4.07
N PHE A 45 0.47 -7.97 -4.35
CA PHE A 45 -0.04 -9.13 -3.66
C PHE A 45 0.82 -9.48 -2.46
N PHE A 46 0.18 -9.69 -1.32
CA PHE A 46 0.81 -10.02 -0.05
C PHE A 46 0.51 -11.47 0.36
N THR A 47 1.41 -12.06 1.13
CA THR A 47 1.25 -13.40 1.70
C THR A 47 2.09 -13.61 2.95
N GLN A 48 1.50 -14.23 3.97
CA GLN A 48 2.22 -14.60 5.21
C GLN A 48 3.04 -15.89 5.07
N ARG A 49 2.99 -16.57 3.92
CA ARG A 49 3.71 -17.84 3.69
C ARG A 49 4.58 -17.77 2.44
N TRP A 50 5.31 -16.67 2.32
CA TRP A 50 6.11 -16.40 1.14
C TRP A 50 7.16 -17.48 0.91
N THR A 51 7.19 -18.03 -0.30
CA THR A 51 8.24 -18.95 -0.75
C THR A 51 8.50 -18.77 -2.24
N LYS A 52 9.67 -19.20 -2.70
CA LYS A 52 10.00 -19.20 -4.14
C LYS A 52 8.99 -20.01 -4.96
N ALA A 53 8.57 -21.14 -4.42
CA ALA A 53 7.57 -22.00 -5.05
C ALA A 53 6.21 -21.30 -5.17
N LEU A 54 5.78 -20.57 -4.13
CA LEU A 54 4.49 -19.87 -4.10
C LEU A 54 4.39 -18.82 -5.21
N HIS A 55 5.32 -17.86 -5.28
CA HIS A 55 5.19 -16.77 -6.25
C HIS A 55 5.37 -17.25 -7.70
N ARG A 56 6.18 -18.30 -7.94
CA ARG A 56 6.31 -18.92 -9.27
C ARG A 56 5.04 -19.68 -9.69
N THR A 57 4.41 -20.41 -8.77
CA THR A 57 3.13 -21.08 -9.02
C THR A 57 2.04 -20.05 -9.31
N LEU A 58 2.01 -18.95 -8.55
CA LEU A 58 1.09 -17.85 -8.79
C LEU A 58 1.27 -17.26 -10.19
N ALA A 59 2.50 -16.93 -10.58
CA ALA A 59 2.78 -16.37 -11.91
C ALA A 59 2.37 -17.32 -13.04
N LYS A 60 2.70 -18.61 -12.94
CA LYS A 60 2.26 -19.64 -13.91
C LYS A 60 0.75 -19.70 -14.03
N ARG A 61 0.04 -19.63 -12.89
CA ARG A 61 -1.42 -19.68 -12.87
C ARG A 61 -2.06 -18.44 -13.50
N ILE A 62 -1.51 -17.26 -13.21
CA ILE A 62 -1.95 -16.01 -13.85
C ILE A 62 -1.79 -16.17 -15.37
N THR A 63 -0.60 -16.56 -15.85
CA THR A 63 -0.36 -16.79 -17.28
C THR A 63 -1.32 -17.81 -17.89
N ALA A 64 -1.58 -18.93 -17.22
CA ALA A 64 -2.49 -19.95 -17.71
C ALA A 64 -3.97 -19.47 -17.77
N THR A 65 -4.37 -18.59 -16.85
CA THR A 65 -5.75 -18.12 -16.74
C THR A 65 -6.04 -16.93 -17.65
N THR A 66 -5.06 -16.02 -17.81
CA THR A 66 -5.24 -14.75 -18.53
C THR A 66 -4.62 -14.76 -19.92
N GLY A 67 -3.71 -15.70 -20.21
CA GLY A 67 -2.89 -15.71 -21.42
C GLY A 67 -1.74 -14.69 -21.41
N PHE A 68 -1.56 -13.92 -20.34
CA PHE A 68 -0.49 -12.91 -20.26
C PHE A 68 0.86 -13.57 -20.00
N SER A 69 1.87 -13.23 -20.80
CA SER A 69 3.23 -13.72 -20.57
C SER A 69 3.86 -13.00 -19.37
N ALA A 70 4.47 -13.78 -18.48
CA ALA A 70 5.11 -13.27 -17.28
C ALA A 70 6.63 -13.22 -17.44
N LYS A 71 7.25 -12.09 -17.10
CA LYS A 71 8.70 -11.96 -16.96
C LYS A 71 9.04 -11.65 -15.50
N LEU A 72 9.81 -12.54 -14.86
CA LEU A 72 10.39 -12.26 -13.55
C LEU A 72 11.49 -11.21 -13.72
N ILE A 73 11.34 -10.07 -13.03
CA ILE A 73 12.28 -8.94 -13.09
C ILE A 73 13.33 -9.07 -12.00
N SER A 74 12.89 -9.34 -10.76
CA SER A 74 13.80 -9.63 -9.65
C SER A 74 13.12 -10.44 -8.55
N GLU A 75 13.92 -11.15 -7.77
CA GLU A 75 13.51 -11.99 -6.65
C GLU A 75 14.51 -11.74 -5.51
N GLN A 76 14.01 -11.40 -4.31
CA GLN A 76 14.85 -11.10 -3.15
C GLN A 76 14.33 -11.82 -1.92
N ARG A 77 15.23 -12.46 -1.18
CA ARG A 77 14.96 -13.03 0.14
C ARG A 77 16.25 -12.95 0.97
N LYS A 78 16.51 -11.79 1.55
CA LYS A 78 17.66 -11.59 2.46
C LYS A 78 17.21 -11.84 3.90
N SER A 79 18.10 -12.39 4.72
CA SER A 79 17.84 -12.53 6.16
C SER A 79 17.47 -11.17 6.76
N GLY A 80 16.39 -11.12 7.55
CA GLY A 80 15.88 -9.87 8.13
C GLY A 80 15.08 -8.96 7.17
N GLN A 81 14.84 -9.37 5.92
CA GLN A 81 14.02 -8.62 4.96
C GLN A 81 12.84 -9.47 4.49
N ALA A 82 11.72 -8.80 4.21
CA ALA A 82 10.57 -9.43 3.57
C ALA A 82 10.98 -10.01 2.21
N GLY A 83 10.57 -11.25 1.93
CA GLY A 83 10.66 -11.85 0.61
C GLY A 83 9.85 -11.03 -0.40
N VAL A 84 10.42 -10.75 -1.57
CA VAL A 84 9.72 -10.03 -2.63
C VAL A 84 10.07 -10.64 -4.00
N ALA A 85 9.07 -10.76 -4.86
CA ALA A 85 9.26 -11.08 -6.27
C ALA A 85 8.51 -10.07 -7.13
N PHE A 86 9.20 -9.51 -8.13
CA PHE A 86 8.68 -8.51 -9.05
C PHE A 86 8.48 -9.13 -10.43
N TYR A 87 7.28 -9.01 -10.97
CA TYR A 87 6.92 -9.51 -12.29
C TYR A 87 6.39 -8.40 -13.17
N ASN A 88 6.70 -8.50 -14.47
CA ASN A 88 5.98 -7.78 -15.51
C ASN A 88 5.14 -8.78 -16.31
N PHE A 89 3.83 -8.52 -16.39
CA PHE A 89 2.91 -9.25 -17.25
C PHE A 89 2.65 -8.45 -18.52
N GLN A 90 2.88 -9.06 -19.68
CA GLN A 90 2.57 -8.44 -20.96
C GLN A 90 1.06 -8.53 -21.22
N VAL A 91 0.37 -7.37 -21.19
CA VAL A 91 -1.08 -7.29 -21.41
C VAL A 91 -1.39 -7.04 -22.89
N THR A 92 -0.66 -6.12 -23.51
CA THR A 92 -0.71 -5.83 -24.96
C THR A 92 0.73 -5.68 -25.46
N ALA A 93 0.96 -5.47 -26.76
CA ALA A 93 2.32 -5.21 -27.26
C ALA A 93 3.01 -3.97 -26.64
N LYS A 94 2.23 -3.02 -26.09
CA LYS A 94 2.75 -1.76 -25.54
C LYS A 94 2.53 -1.59 -24.04
N ASP A 95 1.65 -2.40 -23.44
CA ASP A 95 1.27 -2.26 -22.05
C ASP A 95 1.81 -3.42 -21.21
N LEU A 96 2.56 -3.07 -20.17
CA LEU A 96 3.07 -3.97 -19.14
C LEU A 96 2.31 -3.70 -17.84
N LEU A 97 1.95 -4.75 -17.12
CA LEU A 97 1.36 -4.66 -15.80
C LEU A 97 2.36 -5.19 -14.77
N LYS A 98 2.77 -4.33 -13.85
CA LYS A 98 3.66 -4.69 -12.74
C LYS A 98 2.87 -5.43 -11.66
N VAL A 99 3.40 -6.57 -11.24
CA VAL A 99 2.82 -7.41 -10.21
C VAL A 99 3.90 -7.82 -9.22
N ASP A 100 3.70 -7.43 -7.97
CA ASP A 100 4.63 -7.69 -6.88
C ASP A 100 4.02 -8.76 -5.96
N VAL A 101 4.83 -9.73 -5.55
CA VAL A 101 4.45 -10.75 -4.56
C VAL A 101 5.35 -10.60 -3.34
N ILE A 102 4.76 -10.12 -2.26
CA ILE A 102 5.44 -9.60 -1.08
C ILE A 102 5.13 -10.48 0.13
N GLU A 103 6.16 -10.79 0.90
CA GLU A 103 6.03 -11.40 2.22
C GLU A 103 5.40 -10.40 3.17
N ASP A 104 4.21 -10.75 3.66
CA ASP A 104 3.54 -9.97 4.67
C ASP A 104 4.05 -10.35 6.05
N VAL A 105 4.88 -9.47 6.59
CA VAL A 105 5.46 -9.61 7.91
C VAL A 105 4.52 -9.15 9.01
N ASP A 106 3.37 -8.59 8.64
CA ASP A 106 2.34 -8.12 9.55
C ASP A 106 1.22 -9.15 9.63
N ARG A 107 0.74 -9.37 10.87
CA ARG A 107 -0.42 -10.21 11.07
C ARG A 107 -1.65 -9.51 10.49
N LEU A 108 -2.46 -10.23 9.72
CA LEU A 108 -3.78 -9.75 9.32
C LEU A 108 -4.65 -9.47 10.55
N LEU A 109 -5.28 -8.31 10.59
CA LEU A 109 -6.25 -7.93 11.61
C LEU A 109 -7.56 -8.70 11.41
N HIS A 110 -7.96 -8.88 10.14
CA HIS A 110 -9.18 -9.59 9.78
C HIS A 110 -8.91 -10.65 8.71
N PRO A 111 -9.80 -11.66 8.57
CA PRO A 111 -9.76 -12.56 7.41
C PRO A 111 -9.83 -11.79 6.09
N VAL A 112 -9.12 -12.30 5.08
CA VAL A 112 -9.20 -11.75 3.71
C VAL A 112 -10.60 -11.98 3.15
N GLY A 113 -11.15 -10.97 2.47
CA GLY A 113 -12.45 -11.06 1.81
C GLY A 113 -12.49 -12.12 0.70
N PRO A 114 -13.69 -12.55 0.29
CA PRO A 114 -13.85 -13.55 -0.79
C PRO A 114 -13.36 -13.04 -2.16
N ASP A 115 -13.22 -11.72 -2.33
CA ASP A 115 -12.63 -11.07 -3.50
C ASP A 115 -11.09 -11.04 -3.47
N GLY A 116 -10.47 -11.65 -2.45
CA GLY A 116 -9.02 -11.70 -2.22
C GLY A 116 -8.39 -10.35 -1.93
N ILE A 117 -9.18 -9.35 -1.55
CA ILE A 117 -8.67 -8.05 -1.12
C ILE A 117 -8.78 -7.98 0.42
N ALA A 118 -7.71 -7.48 1.05
CA ALA A 118 -7.65 -7.31 2.49
C ALA A 118 -8.74 -6.35 3.03
N SER A 119 -8.97 -6.39 4.33
CA SER A 119 -9.89 -5.48 5.02
C SER A 119 -9.39 -4.03 4.94
N LEU A 120 -10.29 -3.06 5.14
CA LEU A 120 -9.89 -1.65 5.21
C LEU A 120 -8.94 -1.38 6.40
N ASP A 121 -9.13 -2.04 7.54
CA ASP A 121 -8.20 -1.94 8.68
C ASP A 121 -6.80 -2.47 8.34
N ASP A 122 -6.73 -3.59 7.62
CA ASP A 122 -5.46 -4.16 7.16
C ASP A 122 -4.73 -3.24 6.17
N ILE A 123 -5.48 -2.59 5.28
CA ILE A 123 -4.95 -1.59 4.36
C ILE A 123 -4.46 -0.37 5.15
N TYR A 124 -5.25 0.11 6.12
CA TYR A 124 -4.93 1.27 6.94
C TYR A 124 -3.65 1.04 7.75
N LEU A 125 -3.54 -0.13 8.39
CA LEU A 125 -2.36 -0.54 9.14
C LEU A 125 -1.08 -0.48 8.29
N ARG A 126 -1.11 -1.09 7.10
CA ARG A 126 0.04 -1.16 6.21
C ARG A 126 0.40 0.21 5.63
N LYS A 127 -0.60 1.06 5.36
CA LYS A 127 -0.37 2.45 4.96
C LYS A 127 0.33 3.24 6.07
N LEU A 128 -0.16 3.16 7.30
CA LEU A 128 0.45 3.84 8.43
C LEU A 128 1.87 3.34 8.70
N ARG A 129 2.09 2.03 8.70
CA ARG A 129 3.43 1.44 8.88
C ARG A 129 4.41 1.86 7.78
N ALA A 130 3.95 1.99 6.54
CA ALA A 130 4.77 2.47 5.44
C ALA A 130 5.17 3.93 5.61
N VAL A 131 4.28 4.82 6.07
CA VAL A 131 4.59 6.25 6.24
C VAL A 131 5.42 6.55 7.49
N ILE A 132 5.26 5.78 8.58
CA ILE A 132 6.04 5.99 9.82
C ILE A 132 7.39 5.24 9.80
N GLY A 133 7.58 4.30 8.86
CA GLY A 133 8.81 3.52 8.74
C GLY A 133 9.00 2.56 9.92
N TRP A 134 7.98 1.74 10.20
CA TRP A 134 7.91 0.84 11.38
C TRP A 134 9.03 -0.23 11.46
N ARG A 135 9.84 -0.43 10.40
CA ARG A 135 11.06 -1.23 10.46
C ARG A 135 12.23 -0.44 9.89
N SER A 136 13.07 0.08 10.78
CA SER A 136 14.33 0.73 10.43
C SER A 136 15.17 -0.22 9.57
N LYS A 137 15.48 0.18 8.33
CA LYS A 137 16.53 -0.47 7.54
C LYS A 137 17.87 0.09 8.04
N SER A 138 18.73 -0.79 8.55
CA SER A 138 20.17 -0.54 8.49
C SER A 138 20.58 -0.60 7.01
N LEU A 139 21.03 0.54 6.46
CA LEU A 139 21.75 0.53 5.18
C LEU A 139 23.19 0.06 5.43
N SER A 140 23.80 -0.56 4.41
CA SER A 140 25.19 -1.05 4.42
C SER A 140 26.27 0.00 4.69
N THR A 141 25.89 1.26 4.88
CA THR A 141 26.75 2.41 5.20
C THR A 141 26.64 2.85 6.68
N GLY A 142 25.86 2.18 7.52
CA GLY A 142 25.70 2.53 8.93
C GLY A 142 24.78 3.73 9.21
N GLN A 143 24.18 4.35 8.19
CA GLN A 143 23.11 5.33 8.36
C GLN A 143 21.75 4.65 8.46
N GLU A 144 21.05 4.86 9.58
CA GLU A 144 19.62 4.61 9.68
C GLU A 144 18.87 5.62 8.82
N LEU A 145 18.19 5.18 7.76
CA LEU A 145 17.13 6.01 7.16
C LEU A 145 15.97 6.06 8.14
N SER A 146 16.00 7.03 9.04
CA SER A 146 14.91 7.34 9.97
C SER A 146 13.77 8.04 9.23
N GLY A 147 13.05 7.30 8.39
CA GLY A 147 11.87 7.84 7.72
C GLY A 147 11.07 6.78 6.98
N GLY A 148 9.75 6.85 7.12
CA GLY A 148 8.86 6.12 6.21
C GLY A 148 8.73 6.83 4.87
N ARG A 149 7.91 6.26 4.00
CA ARG A 149 7.73 6.70 2.61
C ARG A 149 7.08 8.08 2.55
N GLN A 150 7.67 8.97 1.74
CA GLN A 150 7.22 10.35 1.55
C GLN A 150 6.60 10.50 0.16
N GLU A 151 5.43 9.88 -0.06
CA GLU A 151 4.72 9.91 -1.33
C GLU A 151 3.34 10.56 -1.19
N ALA A 152 2.97 11.43 -2.14
CA ALA A 152 1.64 12.05 -2.18
C ALA A 152 0.50 11.01 -2.26
N LYS A 153 0.77 9.84 -2.87
CA LYS A 153 -0.16 8.70 -2.89
C LYS A 153 -0.52 8.21 -1.50
N ASP A 154 0.44 8.16 -0.58
CA ASP A 154 0.14 7.74 0.79
C ASP A 154 -0.66 8.79 1.56
N MET A 155 -0.37 10.07 1.33
CA MET A 155 -1.16 11.16 1.90
C MET A 155 -2.62 11.10 1.44
N PHE A 156 -2.84 10.91 0.13
CA PHE A 156 -4.18 10.77 -0.42
C PHE A 156 -4.91 9.54 0.15
N ASP A 157 -4.23 8.38 0.19
CA ASP A 157 -4.83 7.13 0.68
C ASP A 157 -5.18 7.22 2.18
N LEU A 158 -4.31 7.84 3.00
CA LEU A 158 -4.58 8.05 4.43
C LEU A 158 -5.74 9.02 4.67
N TRP A 159 -5.81 10.11 3.91
CA TRP A 159 -6.95 11.02 3.95
C TRP A 159 -8.25 10.29 3.57
N TYR A 160 -8.22 9.51 2.48
CA TYR A 160 -9.38 8.76 2.02
C TYR A 160 -9.88 7.78 3.09
N LEU A 161 -8.97 7.00 3.68
CA LEU A 161 -9.29 6.07 4.77
C LEU A 161 -9.84 6.81 5.99
N SER A 162 -9.24 7.96 6.33
CA SER A 162 -9.66 8.78 7.46
C SER A 162 -11.09 9.32 7.32
N VAL A 163 -11.49 9.68 6.11
CA VAL A 163 -12.81 10.26 5.81
C VAL A 163 -13.87 9.18 5.60
N HIS A 164 -13.53 8.06 4.94
CA HIS A 164 -14.51 7.10 4.44
C HIS A 164 -14.57 5.76 5.20
N HIS A 165 -13.60 5.47 6.06
CA HIS A 165 -13.56 4.23 6.84
C HIS A 165 -13.62 4.48 8.34
N ALA A 166 -12.57 5.11 8.88
CA ALA A 166 -12.47 5.40 10.31
C ALA A 166 -11.62 6.66 10.52
N PRO A 167 -11.99 7.58 11.44
CA PRO A 167 -11.18 8.76 11.74
C PRO A 167 -9.75 8.38 12.11
N LEU A 168 -8.77 9.12 11.61
CA LEU A 168 -7.35 8.74 11.75
C LEU A 168 -6.94 8.75 13.22
N HIS A 169 -7.36 9.76 13.96
CA HIS A 169 -6.99 9.90 15.36
C HIS A 169 -7.52 8.75 16.24
N GLU A 170 -8.76 8.30 16.02
CA GLU A 170 -9.36 7.18 16.75
C GLU A 170 -8.68 5.86 16.36
N TRP A 171 -8.57 5.61 15.05
CA TRP A 171 -7.99 4.37 14.54
C TRP A 171 -6.52 4.22 14.92
N PHE A 172 -5.73 5.30 14.79
CA PHE A 172 -4.32 5.31 15.17
C PHE A 172 -4.14 5.00 16.65
N SER A 173 -4.93 5.63 17.53
CA SER A 173 -4.85 5.41 18.97
C SER A 173 -5.20 3.99 19.43
N ALA A 174 -5.96 3.25 18.64
CA ALA A 174 -6.25 1.84 18.92
C ALA A 174 -5.08 0.89 18.58
N HIS A 175 -4.12 1.32 17.75
CA HIS A 175 -3.11 0.42 17.16
C HIS A 175 -1.65 0.85 17.37
N PHE A 176 -1.40 2.11 17.73
CA PHE A 176 -0.06 2.68 17.76
C PHE A 176 0.25 3.44 19.06
N GLY A 177 1.54 3.52 19.39
CA GLY A 177 2.03 4.16 20.60
C GLY A 177 2.48 5.61 20.41
N ARG A 178 2.98 6.23 21.50
CA ARG A 178 3.52 7.60 21.48
C ARG A 178 4.71 7.75 20.53
N GLU A 179 5.57 6.74 20.43
CA GLU A 179 6.73 6.78 19.51
C GLU A 179 6.31 6.83 18.04
N ASP A 180 5.25 6.09 17.69
CA ASP A 180 4.69 6.09 16.34
C ASP A 180 4.04 7.41 16.00
N TYR A 181 3.34 8.00 16.98
CA TYR A 181 2.76 9.32 16.83
C TYR A 181 3.84 10.34 16.46
N ALA A 182 4.98 10.33 17.16
CA ALA A 182 6.10 11.21 16.85
C ALA A 182 6.68 10.96 15.43
N ARG A 183 6.64 9.72 14.92
CA ARG A 183 7.03 9.42 13.53
C ARG A 183 5.98 9.92 12.53
N LEU A 184 4.69 9.75 12.81
CA LEU A 184 3.60 10.23 11.96
C LEU A 184 3.57 11.76 11.87
N ALA A 185 3.75 12.45 13.00
CA ALA A 185 3.82 13.91 13.04
C ALA A 185 5.01 14.43 12.21
N ARG A 186 6.20 13.84 12.36
CA ARG A 186 7.36 14.18 11.52
C ARG A 186 7.14 13.88 10.05
N TRP A 187 6.46 12.78 9.72
CA TRP A 187 6.10 12.45 8.35
C TRP A 187 5.19 13.53 7.75
N LEU A 188 4.13 13.94 8.45
CA LEU A 188 3.23 15.00 7.95
C LEU A 188 4.00 16.31 7.77
N GLN A 189 4.85 16.69 8.73
CA GLN A 189 5.68 17.89 8.64
C GLN A 189 6.59 17.90 7.42
N ALA A 190 7.17 16.75 7.06
CA ALA A 190 7.98 16.65 5.85
C ALA A 190 7.16 16.80 4.56
N MET A 191 5.87 16.43 4.61
CA MET A 191 4.96 16.40 3.48
C MET A 191 4.20 17.71 3.24
N THR A 192 4.23 18.72 4.12
CA THR A 192 3.47 19.98 3.94
C THR A 192 4.10 20.99 2.96
N ARG A 193 5.04 20.55 2.12
CA ARG A 193 5.70 21.38 1.11
C ARG A 193 4.80 21.61 -0.11
N GLN A 194 5.04 22.70 -0.83
CA GLN A 194 4.29 23.05 -2.05
C GLN A 194 4.33 21.94 -3.12
N ASP A 195 5.47 21.22 -3.22
CA ASP A 195 5.62 20.09 -4.15
C ASP A 195 4.61 18.96 -3.90
N THR A 196 4.21 18.74 -2.65
CA THR A 196 3.21 17.73 -2.31
C THR A 196 1.83 18.10 -2.84
N ALA A 197 1.47 19.38 -2.85
CA ALA A 197 0.18 19.82 -3.38
C ALA A 197 0.09 19.54 -4.89
N PHE A 198 1.16 19.79 -5.65
CA PHE A 198 1.20 19.43 -7.07
C PHE A 198 1.16 17.92 -7.27
N ALA A 199 1.96 17.17 -6.51
CA ALA A 199 1.96 15.71 -6.59
C ALA A 199 0.59 15.09 -6.22
N LEU A 200 -0.19 15.70 -5.33
CA LEU A 200 -1.56 15.25 -5.02
C LEU A 200 -2.50 15.41 -6.22
N LEU A 201 -2.35 16.48 -7.02
CA LEU A 201 -3.15 16.68 -8.22
C LEU A 201 -2.81 15.64 -9.30
N ASP A 202 -1.56 15.20 -9.39
CA ASP A 202 -1.18 14.10 -10.28
C ASP A 202 -1.76 12.75 -9.81
N VAL A 203 -1.83 12.55 -8.50
CA VAL A 203 -2.36 11.33 -7.88
C VAL A 203 -3.88 11.24 -8.03
N ALA A 204 -4.58 12.34 -7.83
CA ALA A 204 -6.04 12.44 -7.92
C ALA A 204 -6.43 13.78 -8.56
N PRO A 205 -6.52 13.84 -9.90
CA PRO A 205 -6.87 15.05 -10.61
C PRO A 205 -8.20 15.64 -10.13
N GLY A 206 -8.19 16.92 -9.80
CA GLY A 206 -9.37 17.64 -9.30
C GLY A 206 -9.64 17.49 -7.80
N CYS A 207 -8.76 16.84 -7.02
CA CYS A 207 -8.89 16.82 -5.58
C CYS A 207 -8.66 18.20 -4.94
N ASP A 208 -9.33 18.47 -3.82
CA ASP A 208 -9.08 19.67 -3.02
C ASP A 208 -7.89 19.43 -2.08
N THR A 209 -6.69 19.77 -2.57
CA THR A 209 -5.43 19.56 -1.85
C THR A 209 -5.38 20.31 -0.52
N LYS A 210 -5.98 21.51 -0.44
CA LYS A 210 -6.07 22.28 0.81
C LYS A 210 -6.97 21.60 1.83
N ARG A 211 -8.07 20.99 1.40
CA ARG A 211 -8.94 20.21 2.30
C ARG A 211 -8.25 18.94 2.78
N ILE A 212 -7.51 18.24 1.92
CA ILE A 212 -6.75 17.04 2.29
C ILE A 212 -5.72 17.37 3.36
N LEU A 213 -4.88 18.39 3.13
CA LEU A 213 -3.84 18.82 4.06
C LEU A 213 -4.44 19.26 5.40
N ARG A 214 -5.43 20.17 5.39
CA ARG A 214 -6.10 20.63 6.61
C ARG A 214 -6.74 19.49 7.40
N HIS A 215 -7.33 18.51 6.72
CA HIS A 215 -7.91 17.35 7.39
C HIS A 215 -6.84 16.55 8.12
N LEU A 216 -5.72 16.24 7.46
CA LEU A 216 -4.64 15.48 8.09
C LEU A 216 -3.95 16.26 9.21
N GLU A 217 -3.80 17.59 9.08
CA GLU A 217 -3.34 18.47 10.15
C GLU A 217 -4.27 18.43 11.36
N ASP A 218 -5.59 18.56 11.19
CA ASP A 218 -6.56 18.41 12.30
C ASP A 218 -6.46 17.03 12.96
N GLN A 219 -6.43 15.97 12.15
CA GLN A 219 -6.36 14.60 12.68
C GLN A 219 -5.08 14.34 13.47
N ILE A 220 -3.93 14.84 12.99
CA ILE A 220 -2.62 14.53 13.58
C ILE A 220 -2.21 15.58 14.63
N TYR A 221 -2.20 16.86 14.28
CA TYR A 221 -1.71 17.91 15.17
C TYR A 221 -2.74 18.43 16.16
N ASP A 222 -4.04 18.35 15.88
CA ASP A 222 -5.03 18.83 16.84
C ASP A 222 -5.57 17.70 17.70
N ARG A 223 -5.93 16.57 17.08
CA ARG A 223 -6.62 15.47 17.78
C ARG A 223 -5.65 14.49 18.42
N LEU A 224 -4.66 13.98 17.69
CA LEU A 224 -3.70 13.04 18.26
C LEU A 224 -2.76 13.70 19.28
N ASN A 225 -2.42 14.98 19.14
CA ASN A 225 -1.68 15.71 20.18
C ASN A 225 -2.40 15.70 21.54
N ARG A 226 -3.72 15.82 21.57
CA ARG A 226 -4.48 15.76 22.84
C ARG A 226 -4.39 14.40 23.51
N VAL A 227 -4.22 13.34 22.72
CA VAL A 227 -4.06 11.97 23.22
C VAL A 227 -2.64 11.72 23.71
N TYR A 228 -1.64 12.13 22.91
CA TYR A 228 -0.25 11.73 23.13
C TYR A 228 0.65 12.77 23.77
N VAL A 229 0.31 14.06 23.77
CA VAL A 229 1.16 15.14 24.31
C VAL A 229 0.58 15.75 25.57
N SER A 230 -0.75 15.82 25.71
CA SER A 230 -1.43 16.46 26.85
C SER A 230 -1.48 15.63 28.14
N ARG A 231 -0.48 14.77 28.39
CA ARG A 231 -0.28 14.02 29.65
C ARG A 231 1.20 14.00 30.03
#